data_AF-A0A943GLY6-F1
#
_entry.id   AF-A0A943GLY6-F1
#
_cell.length_a   1.000
_cell.length_b   1.000
_cell.length_c   1.000
_cell.angle_alpha   90.00
_cell.angle_beta   90.00
_cell.angle_gamma   90.00
#
_symmetry.space_group_name_H-M   'P 1'
#
loop_
_entity.id
_entity.type
_entity.pdbx_description
1 polymer ?
#
loop_
_entity_poly.entity_id
_entity_poly.type
_entity_poly.pdbx_seq_one_letter_code
_entity_poly.pdbx_strand_id
1 'polypeptide(L)' 'MIEEIEADIVHYKADNIFFYIYDKEKIIKDRHIFKISFNRSFDGKEVRVIILQPVNI' A
#
# COMPACT_ATOMS: atom_id res chain seq x y z
N MET A 1 -8.90 -1.34 -5.26
CA MET A 1 -7.55 -0.99 -4.76
C MET A 1 -7.54 -0.69 -3.27
N ILE A 2 -8.09 0.43 -2.76
CA ILE A 2 -8.04 0.74 -1.32
C ILE A 2 -8.73 -0.34 -0.49
N GLU A 3 -9.98 -0.66 -0.82
CA GLU A 3 -10.77 -1.68 -0.11
C GLU A 3 -10.12 -3.07 -0.15
N GLU A 4 -9.46 -3.42 -1.24
CA GLU A 4 -8.74 -4.70 -1.39
C GLU A 4 -7.53 -4.76 -0.45
N ILE A 5 -6.74 -3.68 -0.38
CA ILE A 5 -5.61 -3.58 0.55
C ILE A 5 -6.09 -3.66 2.00
N GLU A 6 -7.19 -2.98 2.33
CA GLU A 6 -7.77 -3.02 3.68
C GLU A 6 -8.29 -4.40 4.05
N ALA A 7 -8.98 -5.08 3.13
CA ALA A 7 -9.41 -6.45 3.32
C ALA A 7 -8.19 -7.37 3.54
N ASP A 8 -7.13 -7.25 2.75
CA ASP A 8 -5.93 -8.05 2.92
C ASP A 8 -5.27 -7.83 4.28
N ILE A 9 -5.14 -6.58 4.74
CA ILE A 9 -4.61 -6.26 6.07
C ILE A 9 -5.39 -6.95 7.19
N VAL A 10 -6.73 -7.01 7.07
CA VAL A 10 -7.58 -7.65 8.07
C VAL A 10 -7.43 -9.18 8.04
N HIS A 11 -7.47 -9.78 6.85
CA HIS A 11 -7.59 -11.24 6.71
C HIS A 11 -6.25 -12.00 6.71
N TYR A 12 -5.15 -11.37 6.26
CA TYR A 12 -3.84 -12.02 6.30
C TYR A 12 -3.30 -12.10 7.72
N LYS A 13 -2.84 -13.28 8.14
CA LYS A 13 -2.35 -13.55 9.50
C LYS A 13 -0.87 -13.21 9.72
N ALA A 14 -0.23 -12.54 8.76
CA ALA A 14 1.19 -12.21 8.86
C ALA A 14 1.40 -10.96 9.71
N ASP A 15 2.43 -10.98 10.56
CA ASP A 15 2.80 -9.84 11.40
C ASP A 15 3.43 -8.70 10.59
N ASN A 16 3.95 -9.00 9.39
CA ASN A 16 4.55 -8.00 8.50
C ASN A 16 3.97 -8.18 7.10
N ILE A 17 3.31 -7.15 6.57
CA ILE A 17 2.64 -7.18 5.26
C ILE A 17 3.22 -6.06 4.38
N PHE A 18 3.74 -6.46 3.21
CA PHE A 18 4.31 -5.54 2.23
C PHE A 18 3.50 -5.55 0.94
N PHE A 19 2.88 -4.42 0.60
CA PHE A 19 2.19 -4.25 -0.67
C PHE A 19 3.10 -3.56 -1.69
N TYR A 20 3.34 -4.24 -2.80
CA TYR A 20 4.02 -3.68 -3.96
C TYR A 20 2.98 -3.30 -5.00
N ILE A 21 2.81 -2.00 -5.24
CA ILE A 21 1.82 -1.46 -6.17
C ILE A 21 2.56 -0.88 -7.36
N TYR A 22 2.32 -1.42 -8.55
CA TYR A 22 2.75 -0.81 -9.79
C TYR A 22 1.60 -0.01 -10.40
N ASP A 23 1.68 1.31 -10.26
CA ASP A 23 0.67 2.25 -10.72
C ASP A 23 1.05 2.81 -12.10
N LYS A 24 0.83 1.99 -13.13
CA LYS A 24 1.14 2.33 -14.52
C LYS A 24 0.42 3.60 -15.00
N GLU A 25 -0.86 3.73 -14.65
CA GLU A 25 -1.75 4.81 -15.11
C GLU A 25 -1.65 6.08 -14.24
N LYS A 26 -0.75 6.09 -13.25
CA LYS A 26 -0.55 7.20 -12.30
C LYS A 26 -1.86 7.61 -11.63
N ILE A 27 -2.67 6.64 -11.21
CA ILE A 27 -3.92 6.83 -10.49
C ILE A 27 -3.63 7.46 -9.12
N ILE A 28 -2.57 7.02 -8.45
CA ILE A 28 -2.12 7.57 -7.17
C ILE A 28 -1.39 8.90 -7.45
N LYS A 29 -2.09 10.01 -7.30
CA LYS A 29 -1.53 11.35 -7.55
C LYS A 29 -0.51 11.78 -6.50
N ASP A 30 -0.83 11.54 -5.23
CA ASP A 30 0.07 11.85 -4.11
C ASP A 30 0.55 10.55 -3.44
N ARG A 31 1.74 10.12 -3.84
CA ARG A 31 2.39 8.93 -3.28
C ARG A 31 2.75 9.09 -1.81
N HIS A 32 3.00 10.32 -1.34
CA HIS A 32 3.40 10.57 0.03
C HIS A 32 2.21 10.37 0.97
N ILE A 33 1.08 11.01 0.65
CA ILE A 33 -0.16 10.86 1.41
C ILE A 33 -0.63 9.40 1.38
N PHE A 34 -0.60 8.75 0.21
CA PHE A 34 -0.97 7.34 0.12
C PHE A 34 -0.10 6.45 1.02
N LYS A 35 1.22 6.65 1.01
CA LYS A 35 2.13 5.91 1.89
C LYS A 35 1.85 6.17 3.37
N ILE A 36 1.55 7.41 3.78
CA ILE A 36 1.22 7.71 5.18
C ILE A 36 -0.06 7.00 5.62
N SER A 37 -1.09 6.97 4.77
CA SER A 37 -2.36 6.34 5.10
C SER A 37 -2.25 4.83 5.38
N PHE A 38 -1.33 4.15 4.70
CA PHE A 38 -1.18 2.69 4.81
C PHE A 38 0.06 2.22 5.56
N ASN A 39 1.11 3.03 5.69
CA ASN A 39 2.30 2.67 6.45
C ASN A 39 2.04 2.85 7.94
N ARG A 40 1.33 1.89 8.53
CA ARG A 40 0.91 1.92 9.93
C ARG A 40 0.97 0.53 10.54
N SER A 41 1.00 0.51 11.86
CA SER A 41 0.72 -0.69 12.64
C SER A 41 -0.80 -0.84 12.77
N PHE A 42 -1.34 -2.02 12.47
CA PHE A 42 -2.76 -2.34 12.62
C PHE A 42 -2.91 -3.75 13.19
N ASP A 43 -3.60 -3.89 14.31
CA ASP A 43 -3.87 -5.19 14.96
C ASP A 43 -2.59 -6.03 15.18
N GLY A 44 -1.51 -5.39 15.64
CA GLY A 44 -0.21 -6.02 15.83
C GLY A 44 0.60 -6.30 14.55
N LYS A 45 0.03 -5.99 13.37
CA LYS A 45 0.69 -6.16 12.07
C LYS A 45 1.36 -4.86 11.63
N GLU A 46 2.59 -4.95 11.15
CA GLU A 46 3.29 -3.88 10.47
C GLU A 46 2.94 -3.90 8.98
N VAL A 47 2.29 -2.84 8.50
CA VAL A 47 1.91 -2.71 7.09
C VAL A 47 2.81 -1.69 6.40
N ARG A 48 3.34 -2.05 5.22
CA ARG A 48 4.16 -1.16 4.39
C ARG A 48 3.69 -1.22 2.94
N VAL A 49 3.58 -0.05 2.31
CA VAL A 49 3.25 0.09 0.90
C VAL A 49 4.40 0.71 0.12
N ILE A 50 4.73 0.08 -0.99
CA ILE A 50 5.77 0.48 -1.93
C ILE A 50 5.10 0.72 -3.27
N ILE A 51 5.11 1.98 -3.73
CA ILE A 51 4.47 2.41 -4.98
C ILE A 51 5.54 2.66 -6.02
N LEU A 52 5.43 1.98 -7.15
CA LEU A 52 6.21 2.18 -8.35
C LEU A 52 5.32 2.83 -9.42
N GLN A 53 5.79 3.90 -10.05
CA GLN A 53 5.12 4.55 -11.17
C GLN A 53 6.12 4.67 -12.32
N PRO A 54 5.69 4.51 -13.58
CA PRO A 54 6.56 4.68 -14.73
C PRO A 54 7.02 6.14 -14.82
N VAL A 55 8.33 6.32 -15.00
CA VAL A 55 8.91 7.60 -15.39
C VAL A 55 8.73 7.73 -16.89
N ASN A 56 8.10 8.81 -17.35
CA ASN A 56 8.09 9.09 -18.78
C ASN A 56 9.48 9.66 -19.10
N ILE A 57 10.23 8.93 -19.93
CA ILE A 57 11.52 9.35 -20.49
C ILE A 57 11.25 10.06 -21.81
#